data_AF-A0AAN6JXL8-F1
#
_entry.id   AF-A0AAN6JXL8-F1
#
_cell.length_a   1.000
_cell.length_b   1.000
_cell.length_c   1.000
_cell.angle_alpha   90.00
_cell.angle_beta   90.00
_cell.angle_gamma   90.00
#
_symmetry.space_group_name_H-M   'P 1'
#
loop_
_entity.id
_entity.type
_entity.pdbx_description
1 polymer ?
#
loop_
_entity_poly.entity_id
_entity_poly.type
_entity_poly.pdbx_seq_one_letter_code
_entity_poly.pdbx_strand_id
1 'polypeptide(L)'
;VISREEIRRFKQAWAEFDPDGTGYISKEVFPRFLGELSGVFEMRIYDGDFSVRTLIEDCKLPDSGTSALPVDGPSGSVEIDLKKLNRRLADLPVQQIRTRRAHMNIFYEEVLVSADPDRGISFNALLMILAHYKVINDNRSLKLEEYLRRRARLQRVEEAVNRNVVVGFFDTLYWARRFRRALD
;
A
#
# COMPACT_ATOMS: atom_id res chain seq x y z
N VAL A 1 -8.32 20.14 2.36
CA VAL A 1 -8.28 20.89 1.07
C VAL A 1 -7.03 20.45 0.33
N ILE A 2 -7.14 20.07 -0.95
CA ILE A 2 -5.98 19.66 -1.77
C ILE A 2 -5.22 20.91 -2.20
N SER A 3 -3.94 21.03 -1.81
CA SER A 3 -3.07 22.10 -2.30
C SER A 3 -2.61 21.82 -3.73
N ARG A 4 -2.31 22.87 -4.51
CA ARG A 4 -1.68 22.75 -5.84
C ARG A 4 -0.36 21.97 -5.78
N GLU A 5 0.36 22.10 -4.67
CA GLU A 5 1.63 21.39 -4.45
C GLU A 5 1.43 19.87 -4.37
N GLU A 6 0.36 19.40 -3.74
CA GLU A 6 0.03 17.97 -3.64
C GLU A 6 -0.27 17.37 -5.01
N ILE A 7 -1.01 18.10 -5.85
CA ILE A 7 -1.27 17.69 -7.25
C ILE A 7 0.04 17.65 -8.05
N ARG A 8 0.96 18.60 -7.80
CA ARG A 8 2.27 18.63 -8.47
C ARG A 8 3.12 17.42 -8.08
N ARG A 9 3.18 17.09 -6.78
CA ARG A 9 3.90 15.90 -6.28
C ARG A 9 3.34 14.61 -6.89
N PHE A 10 2.00 14.49 -6.95
CA PHE A 10 1.35 13.35 -7.60
C PHE A 10 1.75 13.23 -9.07
N LYS A 11 1.72 14.34 -9.83
CA LYS A 11 2.14 14.35 -11.23
C LYS A 11 3.62 14.00 -11.41
N GLN A 12 4.48 14.47 -10.52
CA GLN A 12 5.91 14.15 -10.55
C GLN A 12 6.14 12.66 -10.34
N ALA A 13 5.53 12.07 -9.31
CA ALA A 13 5.59 10.62 -9.10
C ALA A 13 5.02 9.85 -10.28
N TRP A 14 3.93 10.33 -10.90
CA TRP A 14 3.33 9.66 -12.07
C TRP A 14 4.24 9.67 -13.29
N ALA A 15 4.95 10.78 -13.54
CA ALA A 15 5.82 10.93 -14.70
C ALA A 15 6.98 9.91 -14.73
N GLU A 16 7.36 9.35 -13.58
CA GLU A 16 8.36 8.27 -13.52
C GLU A 16 7.85 6.94 -14.08
N PHE A 17 6.53 6.71 -14.07
CA PHE A 17 5.89 5.47 -14.52
C PHE A 17 5.20 5.61 -15.88
N ASP A 18 4.93 6.83 -16.33
CA ASP A 18 4.35 7.16 -17.63
C ASP A 18 5.18 8.27 -18.31
N PRO A 19 6.41 7.96 -18.77
CA PRO A 19 7.32 8.95 -19.35
C PRO A 19 6.80 9.52 -20.67
N ASP A 20 6.00 8.75 -21.41
CA ASP A 20 5.42 9.13 -22.69
C ASP A 20 4.13 9.97 -22.53
N GLY A 21 3.64 10.16 -21.30
CA GLY A 21 2.47 10.98 -21.00
C GLY A 21 1.17 10.43 -21.59
N THR A 22 1.05 9.10 -21.68
CA THR A 22 -0.13 8.41 -22.22
C THR A 22 -1.36 8.63 -21.34
N GLY A 23 -1.16 8.92 -20.06
CA GLY A 23 -2.19 9.01 -19.03
C GLY A 23 -2.57 7.67 -18.42
N TYR A 24 -1.82 6.60 -18.70
CA TYR A 24 -2.09 5.25 -18.23
C TYR A 24 -0.84 4.57 -17.67
N ILE A 25 -1.03 3.71 -16.67
CA ILE A 25 0.00 2.80 -16.16
C ILE A 25 -0.52 1.37 -16.11
N SER A 26 0.37 0.39 -16.23
CA SER A 26 0.00 -1.01 -16.09
C SER A 26 -0.37 -1.37 -14.63
N LYS A 27 -1.18 -2.41 -14.47
CA LYS A 27 -1.59 -2.91 -13.14
C LYS A 27 -0.41 -3.43 -12.31
N GLU A 28 0.65 -3.87 -12.98
CA GLU A 28 1.83 -4.47 -12.36
C GLU A 28 2.74 -3.43 -11.69
N VAL A 29 2.85 -2.23 -12.26
CA VAL A 29 3.69 -1.15 -11.69
C VAL A 29 2.96 -0.37 -10.59
N PHE A 30 1.64 -0.51 -10.50
CA PHE A 30 0.80 0.24 -9.56
C PHE A 30 1.20 0.08 -8.07
N PRO A 31 1.49 -1.13 -7.54
CA PRO A 31 1.96 -1.26 -6.16
C PRO A 31 3.25 -0.48 -5.88
N ARG A 32 4.15 -0.40 -6.86
CA ARG A 32 5.39 0.38 -6.75
C ARG A 32 5.11 1.88 -6.76
N PHE A 33 4.22 2.32 -7.65
CA PHE A 33 3.74 3.72 -7.68
C PHE A 33 3.14 4.17 -6.35
N LEU A 34 2.35 3.32 -5.67
CA LEU A 34 1.79 3.65 -4.35
C LEU A 34 2.85 3.93 -3.28
N GLY A 35 4.04 3.35 -3.40
CA GLY A 35 5.17 3.61 -2.51
C GLY A 35 5.79 5.00 -2.66
N GLU A 36 5.76 5.55 -3.87
CA GLU A 36 6.29 6.87 -4.22
C GLU A 36 5.33 8.02 -3.86
N LEU A 37 4.06 7.71 -3.60
CA LEU A 37 3.10 8.70 -3.12
C LEU A 37 3.51 9.23 -1.74
N SER A 38 3.52 10.55 -1.62
CA SER A 38 3.85 11.27 -0.40
C SER A 38 2.80 12.33 -0.07
N GLY A 39 2.85 12.83 1.16
CA GLY A 39 1.96 13.92 1.60
C GLY A 39 0.53 13.44 1.81
N VAL A 40 -0.44 14.21 1.32
CA VAL A 40 -1.88 13.94 1.56
C VAL A 40 -2.34 12.67 0.85
N PHE A 41 -1.67 12.30 -0.25
CA PHE A 41 -1.98 11.10 -1.03
C PHE A 41 -1.18 9.86 -0.59
N GLU A 42 -0.37 9.97 0.46
CA GLU A 42 0.39 8.84 0.97
C GLU A 42 -0.54 7.69 1.40
N MET A 43 -0.27 6.51 0.86
CA MET A 43 -1.01 5.29 1.13
C MET A 43 -0.05 4.27 1.74
N ARG A 44 0.09 4.29 3.08
CA ARG A 44 0.91 3.33 3.81
C ARG A 44 0.13 2.66 4.94
N ILE A 45 0.44 1.39 5.16
CA ILE A 45 -0.16 0.58 6.23
C ILE A 45 0.50 0.90 7.57
N TYR A 46 1.84 1.03 7.56
CA TYR A 46 2.65 1.40 8.70
C TYR A 46 2.97 2.89 8.66
N ASP A 47 2.83 3.58 9.79
CA ASP A 47 3.33 4.95 9.92
C ASP A 47 4.86 4.96 9.91
N GLY A 48 5.46 6.09 9.52
CA GLY A 48 6.92 6.23 9.37
C GLY A 48 7.71 5.69 10.58
N ASP A 49 7.23 5.93 11.79
CA ASP A 49 7.85 5.50 13.05
C ASP A 49 7.88 3.97 13.24
N PHE A 50 6.97 3.25 12.58
CA PHE A 50 6.84 1.79 12.62
C PHE A 50 7.20 1.13 11.29
N SER A 51 7.87 1.88 10.39
CA SER A 51 8.43 1.28 9.18
C SER A 51 9.59 0.36 9.57
N VAL A 52 9.78 -0.74 8.84
CA VAL A 52 10.87 -1.69 9.11
C VAL A 52 12.24 -0.99 9.11
N ARG A 53 12.45 -0.04 8.19
CA ARG A 53 13.71 0.71 8.10
C ARG A 53 13.95 1.55 9.36
N THR A 54 12.95 2.31 9.78
CA THR A 54 13.03 3.17 10.98
C THR A 54 13.16 2.35 12.26
N LEU A 55 12.42 1.24 12.37
CA LEU A 55 12.55 0.31 13.50
C LEU A 55 13.95 -0.29 13.60
N ILE A 56 14.53 -0.67 12.45
CA ILE A 56 15.90 -1.18 12.40
C ILE A 56 16.87 -0.07 12.80
N GLU A 57 16.78 1.12 12.22
CA GLU A 57 17.65 2.27 12.56
C GLU A 57 17.59 2.63 14.05
N ASP A 58 16.39 2.67 14.63
CA ASP A 58 16.21 2.97 16.05
C ASP A 58 16.77 1.88 16.96
N CYS A 59 16.76 0.62 16.53
CA CYS A 59 17.20 -0.52 17.32
C CYS A 59 18.64 -0.95 17.02
N LYS A 60 19.34 -0.26 16.10
CA LYS A 60 20.77 -0.47 15.88
C LYS A 60 21.53 -0.15 17.15
N LEU A 61 22.38 -1.09 17.57
CA LEU A 61 23.37 -0.82 18.58
C LEU A 61 24.44 0.10 17.97
N PRO A 62 24.96 1.09 18.72
CA PRO A 62 26.15 1.82 18.28
C PRO A 62 27.28 0.80 18.11
N ASP A 63 28.03 0.88 17.00
CA ASP A 63 29.23 0.06 16.79
C ASP A 63 30.08 0.13 18.06
N SER A 64 30.16 -1.00 18.77
CA SER A 64 31.05 -1.13 19.90
C SER A 64 32.46 -1.04 19.33
N GLY A 65 33.04 0.15 19.42
CA GLY A 65 34.36 0.44 18.86
C GLY A 65 35.39 -0.59 19.29
N THR A 66 35.72 -1.50 18.39
CA THR A 66 36.97 -2.24 18.41
C THR A 66 37.66 -1.99 17.08
N SER A 67 38.68 -1.14 17.14
CA SER A 67 39.67 -0.96 16.09
C SER A 67 40.11 -2.31 15.51
N ALA A 68 39.84 -2.58 14.22
CA ALA A 68 40.59 -3.58 13.45
C ALA A 68 40.35 -3.45 11.94
N LEU A 69 41.30 -2.78 11.28
CA LEU A 69 41.81 -2.97 9.91
C LEU A 69 40.88 -2.81 8.68
N PRO A 70 41.39 -2.27 7.54
CA PRO A 70 40.57 -1.89 6.38
C PRO A 70 40.27 -3.04 5.40
N VAL A 71 40.27 -4.31 5.83
CA VAL A 71 40.42 -5.45 4.89
C VAL A 71 39.15 -6.29 4.67
N ASP A 72 38.08 -6.16 5.44
CA ASP A 72 36.85 -6.92 5.18
C ASP A 72 35.73 -6.03 4.60
N GLY A 73 35.12 -6.53 3.52
CA GLY A 73 34.03 -5.86 2.80
C GLY A 73 32.79 -5.59 3.67
N PRO A 74 31.74 -4.95 3.13
CA PRO A 74 30.57 -4.49 3.89
C PRO A 74 29.69 -5.66 4.33
N SER A 75 30.17 -6.43 5.31
CA SER A 75 29.49 -7.56 5.93
C SER A 75 29.44 -7.36 7.45
N GLY A 76 29.24 -6.13 7.90
CA GLY A 76 28.90 -5.85 9.29
C GLY A 76 27.47 -6.34 9.54
N SER A 77 27.32 -7.47 10.21
CA SER A 77 26.03 -7.92 10.74
C SER A 77 25.46 -6.80 11.60
N VAL A 78 24.32 -6.24 11.21
CA VAL A 78 23.63 -5.23 11.99
C VAL A 78 23.28 -5.82 13.35
N GLU A 79 23.99 -5.42 14.40
CA GLU A 79 23.66 -5.83 15.77
C GLU A 79 22.43 -5.05 16.23
N ILE A 80 21.32 -5.75 16.44
CA ILE A 80 20.02 -5.18 16.80
C ILE A 80 19.75 -5.44 18.29
N ASP A 81 19.41 -4.39 19.05
CA ASP A 81 18.92 -4.52 20.42
C ASP A 81 17.52 -5.12 20.42
N LEU A 82 17.45 -6.44 20.65
CA LEU A 82 16.20 -7.20 20.72
C LEU A 82 15.27 -6.72 21.86
N LYS A 83 15.82 -6.20 22.97
CA LYS A 83 15.00 -5.72 24.09
C LYS A 83 14.32 -4.41 23.71
N LYS A 84 15.04 -3.50 23.07
CA LYS A 84 14.49 -2.24 22.55
C LYS A 84 13.47 -2.49 21.43
N LEU A 85 13.76 -3.42 20.53
CA LEU A 85 12.85 -3.83 19.47
C LEU A 85 11.53 -4.37 20.03
N ASN A 86 11.59 -5.28 21.01
CA ASN A 86 10.39 -5.87 21.59
C ASN A 86 9.49 -4.83 22.28
N ARG A 87 10.08 -3.82 22.94
CA ARG A 87 9.32 -2.70 23.52
C ARG A 87 8.61 -1.87 22.43
N ARG A 88 9.32 -1.52 21.35
CA ARG A 88 8.74 -0.76 20.23
C ARG A 88 7.63 -1.54 19.52
N LEU A 89 7.78 -2.85 19.38
CA LEU A 89 6.75 -3.72 18.80
C LEU A 89 5.52 -3.86 19.71
N ALA A 90 5.68 -3.77 21.03
CA ALA A 90 4.55 -3.80 21.96
C ALA A 90 3.68 -2.53 21.87
N ASP A 91 4.28 -1.39 21.56
CA ASP A 91 3.58 -0.09 21.42
C ASP A 91 2.87 0.07 20.06
N LEU A 92 2.98 -0.93 19.18
CA LEU A 92 2.47 -0.85 17.82
C LEU A 92 0.93 -0.85 17.79
N PRO A 93 0.29 0.15 17.14
CA PRO A 93 -1.17 0.28 17.15
C PRO A 93 -1.84 -0.72 16.20
N VAL A 94 -1.97 -1.97 16.63
CA VAL A 94 -2.47 -3.09 15.82
C VAL A 94 -3.83 -2.80 15.19
N GLN A 95 -4.77 -2.22 15.95
CA GLN A 95 -6.11 -1.93 15.44
C GLN A 95 -6.08 -0.91 14.30
N GLN A 96 -5.28 0.15 14.43
CA GLN A 96 -5.17 1.16 13.38
C GLN A 96 -4.54 0.57 12.11
N ILE A 97 -3.53 -0.28 12.27
CA ILE A 97 -2.88 -0.98 11.15
C ILE A 97 -3.87 -1.91 10.43
N ARG A 98 -4.70 -2.64 11.18
CA ARG A 98 -5.75 -3.49 10.58
C ARG A 98 -6.75 -2.67 9.78
N THR A 99 -7.20 -1.54 10.32
CA THR A 99 -8.10 -0.61 9.62
C THR A 99 -7.45 -0.03 8.37
N ARG A 100 -6.19 0.44 8.46
CA ARG A 100 -5.44 0.95 7.31
C ARG A 100 -5.22 -0.11 6.24
N ARG A 101 -4.92 -1.34 6.64
CA ARG A 101 -4.79 -2.48 5.71
C ARG A 101 -6.12 -2.79 5.03
N ALA A 102 -7.23 -2.80 5.75
CA ALA A 102 -8.55 -2.99 5.17
C ALA A 102 -8.87 -1.88 4.15
N HIS A 103 -8.62 -0.61 4.49
CA HIS A 103 -8.80 0.51 3.56
C HIS A 103 -7.90 0.40 2.33
N MET A 104 -6.63 0.03 2.51
CA MET A 104 -5.70 -0.19 1.41
C MET A 104 -6.18 -1.29 0.47
N ASN A 105 -6.63 -2.42 1.01
CA ASN A 105 -7.13 -3.54 0.20
C ASN A 105 -8.34 -3.12 -0.64
N ILE A 106 -9.32 -2.45 -0.02
CA ILE A 106 -10.53 -1.98 -0.74
C ILE A 106 -10.14 -0.97 -1.82
N PHE A 107 -9.28 -0.02 -1.49
CA PHE A 107 -8.78 0.97 -2.44
C PHE A 107 -8.07 0.32 -3.62
N TYR A 108 -7.18 -0.64 -3.36
CA TYR A 108 -6.43 -1.35 -4.39
C TYR A 108 -7.37 -2.09 -5.34
N GLU A 109 -8.36 -2.79 -4.79
CA GLU A 109 -9.39 -3.49 -5.57
C GLU A 109 -10.27 -2.53 -6.36
N GLU A 110 -10.64 -1.37 -5.79
CA GLU A 110 -11.38 -0.34 -6.52
C GLU A 110 -10.60 0.18 -7.74
N VAL A 111 -9.30 0.41 -7.58
CA VAL A 111 -8.44 0.83 -8.70
C VAL A 111 -8.37 -0.26 -9.75
N LEU A 112 -8.17 -1.52 -9.38
CA LEU A 112 -8.08 -2.63 -10.33
C LEU A 112 -9.38 -2.90 -11.09
N VAL A 113 -10.53 -2.76 -10.43
CA VAL A 113 -11.86 -2.88 -11.05
C VAL A 113 -12.15 -1.70 -11.98
N SER A 114 -11.63 -0.51 -11.66
CA SER A 114 -11.79 0.69 -12.49
C SER A 114 -10.82 0.78 -13.67
N ALA A 115 -9.82 -0.09 -13.72
CA ALA A 115 -8.78 -0.08 -14.74
C ALA A 115 -9.30 -0.62 -16.08
N ASP A 116 -8.93 0.05 -17.15
CA ASP A 116 -9.26 -0.37 -18.51
C ASP A 116 -8.60 -1.72 -18.83
N PRO A 117 -9.31 -2.65 -19.49
CA PRO A 117 -8.76 -3.96 -19.85
C PRO A 117 -7.51 -3.86 -20.72
N ASP A 118 -7.49 -2.89 -21.65
CA ASP A 118 -6.44 -2.79 -22.67
C ASP A 118 -5.29 -1.86 -22.25
N ARG A 119 -5.59 -0.76 -21.55
CA ARG A 119 -4.63 0.30 -21.23
C ARG A 119 -4.15 0.30 -19.78
N GLY A 120 -4.90 -0.34 -18.88
CA GLY A 120 -4.59 -0.34 -17.46
C GLY A 120 -5.23 0.82 -16.69
N ILE A 121 -4.51 1.35 -15.71
CA ILE A 121 -5.04 2.31 -14.74
C ILE A 121 -4.86 3.73 -15.30
N SER A 122 -5.95 4.49 -15.40
CA SER A 122 -5.88 5.88 -15.86
C SER A 122 -5.50 6.86 -14.75
N PHE A 123 -4.71 7.88 -15.11
CA PHE A 123 -4.29 8.97 -14.22
C PHE A 123 -5.46 9.63 -13.51
N ASN A 124 -6.48 10.02 -14.30
CA ASN A 124 -7.64 10.74 -13.78
C ASN A 124 -8.48 9.87 -12.85
N ALA A 125 -8.72 8.60 -13.21
CA ALA A 125 -9.47 7.70 -12.33
C ALA A 125 -8.75 7.51 -11.00
N LEU A 126 -7.44 7.26 -11.04
CA LEU A 126 -6.66 7.06 -9.83
C LEU A 126 -6.64 8.31 -8.93
N LEU A 127 -6.40 9.50 -9.51
CA LEU A 127 -6.41 10.75 -8.76
C LEU A 127 -7.78 11.02 -8.12
N MET A 128 -8.85 10.76 -8.86
CA MET A 128 -10.21 10.91 -8.33
C MET A 128 -10.47 9.94 -7.18
N ILE A 129 -10.11 8.65 -7.33
CA ILE A 129 -10.26 7.65 -6.27
C ILE A 129 -9.42 8.07 -5.04
N LEU A 130 -8.16 8.48 -5.21
CA LEU A 130 -7.31 8.93 -4.10
C LEU A 130 -7.91 10.14 -3.35
N ALA A 131 -8.37 11.16 -4.08
CA ALA A 131 -9.02 12.33 -3.48
C ALA A 131 -10.26 11.92 -2.66
N HIS A 132 -11.00 10.96 -3.16
CA HIS A 132 -12.17 10.36 -2.55
C HIS A 132 -11.90 9.59 -1.25
N TYR A 133 -10.74 8.95 -1.10
CA TYR A 133 -10.36 8.26 0.14
C TYR A 133 -9.65 9.17 1.16
N LYS A 134 -8.88 10.15 0.70
CA LYS A 134 -7.99 10.94 1.56
C LYS A 134 -8.51 12.32 1.92
N VAL A 135 -9.38 12.90 1.10
CA VAL A 135 -9.67 14.34 1.18
C VAL A 135 -11.16 14.66 1.22
N ILE A 136 -11.97 13.90 0.50
CA ILE A 136 -13.41 14.18 0.37
C ILE A 136 -14.18 13.35 1.40
N ASN A 137 -15.04 14.01 2.17
CA ASN A 137 -16.02 13.33 3.02
C ASN A 137 -17.33 13.18 2.25
N ASP A 138 -17.66 11.94 1.87
CA ASP A 138 -18.76 11.65 0.94
C ASP A 138 -20.12 12.16 1.39
N ASN A 139 -20.35 12.14 2.70
CA ASN A 139 -21.65 12.45 3.28
C ASN A 139 -21.93 13.96 3.36
N ARG A 140 -20.93 14.81 3.12
CA ARG A 140 -21.05 16.28 3.27
C ARG A 140 -20.62 17.07 2.05
N SER A 141 -19.84 16.48 1.15
CA SER A 141 -19.12 17.23 0.11
C SER A 141 -19.52 16.89 -1.33
N LEU A 142 -20.36 15.87 -1.56
CA LEU A 142 -20.83 15.52 -2.91
C LEU A 142 -22.29 15.90 -3.13
N LYS A 143 -22.61 16.20 -4.39
CA LYS A 143 -24.01 16.24 -4.86
C LYS A 143 -24.58 14.82 -4.84
N LEU A 144 -25.90 14.71 -4.67
CA LEU A 144 -26.59 13.42 -4.54
C LEU A 144 -26.27 12.45 -5.70
N GLU A 145 -26.24 12.93 -6.94
CA GLU A 145 -25.92 12.09 -8.11
C GLU A 145 -24.50 11.53 -8.07
N GLU A 146 -23.52 12.33 -7.67
CA GLU A 146 -22.13 11.90 -7.56
C GLU A 146 -21.96 10.89 -6.42
N TYR A 147 -22.63 11.13 -5.29
CA TYR A 147 -22.67 10.19 -4.17
C TYR A 147 -23.27 8.84 -4.60
N LEU A 148 -24.40 8.84 -5.31
CA LEU A 148 -25.04 7.62 -5.80
C LEU A 148 -24.13 6.88 -6.81
N ARG A 149 -23.48 7.60 -7.72
CA ARG A 149 -22.53 7.01 -8.67
C ARG A 149 -21.34 6.38 -7.96
N ARG A 150 -20.78 7.04 -6.94
CA ARG A 150 -19.69 6.49 -6.11
C ARG A 150 -20.15 5.26 -5.34
N ARG A 151 -21.32 5.31 -4.70
CA ARG A 151 -21.89 4.17 -3.97
C ARG A 151 -22.11 2.96 -4.86
N ALA A 152 -22.65 3.15 -6.07
CA ALA A 152 -22.82 2.07 -7.04
C ALA A 152 -21.48 1.46 -7.49
N ARG A 153 -20.41 2.27 -7.58
CA ARG A 153 -19.06 1.76 -7.87
C ARG A 153 -18.53 0.92 -6.72
N LEU A 154 -18.61 1.41 -5.47
CA LEU A 154 -18.15 0.68 -4.29
C LEU A 154 -18.85 -0.66 -4.12
N GLN A 155 -20.16 -0.73 -4.41
CA GLN A 155 -20.90 -1.99 -4.36
C GLN A 155 -20.34 -3.03 -5.34
N ARG A 156 -19.99 -2.65 -6.56
CA ARG A 156 -19.37 -3.57 -7.53
C ARG A 156 -18.00 -4.05 -7.06
N VAL A 157 -17.23 -3.17 -6.42
CA VAL A 157 -15.92 -3.53 -5.86
C VAL A 157 -16.11 -4.54 -4.74
N GLU A 158 -17.07 -4.34 -3.85
CA GLU A 158 -17.39 -5.28 -2.77
C GLU A 158 -17.79 -6.66 -3.31
N GLU A 159 -18.63 -6.70 -4.35
CA GLU A 159 -19.00 -7.94 -5.04
C GLU A 159 -17.78 -8.66 -5.65
N ALA A 160 -16.87 -7.91 -6.28
CA ALA A 160 -15.64 -8.46 -6.85
C ALA A 160 -14.69 -9.01 -5.76
N VAL A 161 -14.52 -8.28 -4.66
CA VAL A 161 -13.71 -8.71 -3.51
C VAL A 161 -14.29 -9.98 -2.90
N ASN A 162 -15.60 -10.03 -2.67
CA ASN A 162 -16.27 -11.21 -2.12
C ASN A 162 -16.07 -12.44 -3.03
N ARG A 163 -16.14 -12.24 -4.36
CA ARG A 163 -15.83 -13.30 -5.32
C ARG A 163 -14.39 -13.80 -5.18
N ASN A 164 -13.42 -12.89 -5.10
CA ASN A 164 -12.00 -13.25 -4.94
C ASN A 164 -11.74 -14.01 -3.63
N VAL A 165 -12.39 -13.61 -2.53
CA VAL A 165 -12.30 -14.31 -1.24
C VAL A 165 -12.82 -15.75 -1.35
N VAL A 166 -13.95 -15.95 -2.02
CA VAL A 166 -14.52 -17.28 -2.24
C VAL A 166 -13.60 -18.15 -3.09
N VAL A 167 -13.04 -17.62 -4.18
CA VAL A 167 -12.06 -18.33 -5.02
C VAL A 167 -10.83 -18.70 -4.19
N GLY A 168 -10.25 -17.76 -3.44
CA GLY A 168 -9.09 -18.01 -2.59
C GLY A 168 -9.36 -19.07 -1.53
N PHE A 169 -10.56 -19.12 -0.95
CA PHE A 169 -10.96 -20.18 -0.03
C PHE A 169 -10.93 -21.57 -0.71
N PHE A 170 -11.51 -21.70 -1.91
CA PHE A 170 -11.49 -22.95 -2.66
C PHE A 170 -10.07 -23.37 -3.07
N ASP A 171 -9.22 -22.42 -3.47
CA ASP A 171 -7.82 -22.70 -3.77
C ASP A 171 -7.09 -23.22 -2.53
N THR A 172 -7.31 -22.58 -1.37
CA THR A 172 -6.71 -23.02 -0.11
C THR A 172 -7.11 -24.46 0.23
N LEU A 173 -8.39 -24.82 0.06
CA LEU A 173 -8.87 -26.18 0.26
C LEU A 173 -8.27 -27.17 -0.75
N TYR A 174 -8.20 -26.78 -2.02
CA TYR A 174 -7.63 -27.61 -3.09
C TYR A 174 -6.16 -27.93 -2.81
N TRP A 175 -5.35 -26.91 -2.51
CA TRP A 175 -3.93 -27.08 -2.20
C TRP A 175 -3.71 -27.83 -0.89
N ALA A 176 -4.49 -27.56 0.16
CA ALA A 176 -4.41 -28.31 1.43
C ALA A 176 -4.75 -29.80 1.26
N ARG A 177 -5.66 -30.14 0.34
CA ARG A 177 -5.98 -31.53 0.01
C ARG A 177 -4.88 -32.19 -0.80
N ARG A 178 -4.33 -31.50 -1.81
CA ARG A 178 -3.23 -31.99 -2.63
C ARG A 178 -1.96 -32.22 -1.80
N PHE A 179 -1.67 -31.31 -0.87
CA PHE A 179 -0.52 -31.41 0.04
C PHE A 179 -0.62 -32.64 0.95
N ARG A 180 -1.78 -32.88 1.57
CA ARG A 180 -2.00 -34.09 2.39
C ARG A 180 -1.80 -35.38 1.60
N ARG A 181 -2.33 -35.46 0.39
CA ARG A 181 -2.13 -36.63 -0.50
C ARG A 181 -0.69 -36.86 -0.96
N ALA A 182 0.18 -35.86 -0.85
CA ALA A 182 1.59 -36.00 -1.19
C ALA A 182 2.47 -36.34 0.04
N LEU A 183 1.89 -36.25 1.25
CA LEU A 183 2.50 -36.69 2.50
C LEU A 183 2.16 -38.15 2.84
N ASP A 184 1.01 -38.64 2.35
CA ASP A 184 0.61 -40.04 2.34
C ASP A 184 1.35 -40.84 1.24
#